data_AF-A0A7Z1SBU2-F1
#
_entry.id   AF-A0A7Z1SBU2-F1
#
_cell.length_a   1.000
_cell.length_b   1.000
_cell.length_c   1.000
_cell.angle_alpha   90.00
_cell.angle_beta   90.00
_cell.angle_gamma   90.00
#
_symmetry.space_group_name_H-M   'P 1'
#
loop_
_entity.id
_entity.type
_entity.pdbx_description
1 polymer ?
#
loop_
_entity_poly.entity_id
_entity_poly.type
_entity_poly.pdbx_seq_one_letter_code
_entity_poly.pdbx_strand_id
1 'polypeptide(L)'
;YIFECYAKGHGYRKIANALNHKGYVTKKGKPFSISSITYILANPFYIGKIQFAKYKDWSEKRRKGLNDKPVIAEGKHSPIINQDLWDKVQMRKKQVSQKPQVHGKGTNLLTGIIHCPQCGAPMAASNTTNTLKDGTKKRIRYYSCSNFRNKGSKVCSANSVRADVIEDYVMKQILEIVKSDKVIQRVVTHVNQENQVDGAALHHDIAYK
;
A
#
# COMPACT_ATOMS: atom_id res chain seq x y z
N TYR A 1 14.39 -2.99 -22.88
CA TYR A 1 13.96 -1.75 -22.16
C TYR A 1 13.83 -1.88 -20.64
N ILE A 2 12.83 -2.59 -20.07
CA ILE A 2 12.58 -2.58 -18.59
C ILE A 2 13.83 -2.99 -17.78
N PHE A 3 14.45 -4.11 -18.17
CA PHE A 3 15.65 -4.64 -17.51
C PHE A 3 16.84 -3.68 -17.62
N GLU A 4 17.12 -3.14 -18.81
CA GLU A 4 18.17 -2.13 -19.02
C GLU A 4 17.95 -0.88 -18.18
N CYS A 5 16.74 -0.32 -18.15
CA CYS A 5 16.44 0.86 -17.36
C CYS A 5 16.67 0.63 -15.86
N TYR A 6 16.32 -0.56 -15.37
CA TYR A 6 16.61 -0.92 -13.99
C TYR A 6 18.11 -1.14 -13.76
N ALA A 7 18.84 -1.79 -14.67
CA ALA A 7 20.29 -1.91 -14.58
C ALA A 7 20.99 -0.54 -14.55
N LYS A 8 20.49 0.45 -15.30
CA LYS A 8 20.96 1.85 -15.33
C LYS A 8 20.63 2.67 -14.09
N GLY A 9 20.01 2.09 -13.05
CA GLY A 9 19.72 2.80 -11.81
C GLY A 9 18.32 3.41 -11.71
N HIS A 10 17.45 3.30 -12.71
CA HIS A 10 16.09 3.82 -12.58
C HIS A 10 15.26 3.03 -11.55
N GLY A 11 14.48 3.75 -10.73
CA GLY A 11 13.56 3.14 -9.77
C GLY A 11 12.27 2.65 -10.44
N TYR A 12 11.58 1.69 -9.80
CA TYR A 12 10.37 1.06 -10.35
C TYR A 12 9.30 2.07 -10.81
N ARG A 13 9.03 3.10 -10.00
CA ARG A 13 8.05 4.16 -10.33
C ARG A 13 8.44 4.93 -11.60
N LYS A 14 9.73 5.23 -11.77
CA LYS A 14 10.24 5.96 -12.94
C LYS A 14 10.04 5.13 -14.21
N ILE A 15 10.33 3.84 -14.15
CA ILE A 15 10.12 2.90 -15.26
C ILE A 15 8.62 2.79 -15.60
N ALA A 16 7.77 2.57 -14.59
CA ALA A 16 6.32 2.49 -14.80
C ALA A 16 5.76 3.78 -15.44
N ASN A 17 6.15 4.95 -14.91
CA ASN A 17 5.72 6.23 -15.46
C ASN A 17 6.17 6.43 -16.92
N ALA A 18 7.42 6.07 -17.24
CA ALA A 18 7.95 6.18 -18.59
C ALA A 18 7.20 5.28 -19.58
N LEU A 19 6.89 4.03 -19.20
CA LEU A 19 6.08 3.14 -20.03
C LEU A 19 4.67 3.69 -20.27
N ASN A 20 4.03 4.19 -19.22
CA ASN A 20 2.69 4.75 -19.31
C ASN A 20 2.65 6.00 -20.20
N HIS A 21 3.65 6.87 -20.12
CA HIS A 21 3.76 8.04 -21.01
C HIS A 21 3.96 7.67 -22.48
N LYS A 22 4.64 6.55 -22.75
CA LYS A 22 4.78 6.00 -24.11
C LYS A 22 3.52 5.28 -24.62
N GLY A 23 2.44 5.22 -23.84
CA GLY A 23 1.18 4.57 -24.22
C GLY A 23 1.16 3.05 -24.05
N TYR A 24 2.20 2.44 -23.47
CA TYR A 24 2.19 1.00 -23.23
C TYR A 24 1.24 0.61 -22.09
N VAL A 25 0.50 -0.48 -22.30
CA VAL A 25 -0.43 -1.05 -21.31
C VAL A 25 -0.13 -2.51 -21.02
N THR A 26 -0.59 -3.00 -19.88
CA THR A 26 -0.54 -4.43 -19.56
C THR A 26 -1.51 -5.23 -20.44
N LYS A 27 -1.38 -6.57 -20.45
CA LYS A 27 -2.30 -7.48 -21.18
C LYS A 27 -3.79 -7.22 -20.89
N LYS A 28 -4.13 -6.72 -19.70
CA LYS A 28 -5.51 -6.38 -19.28
C LYS A 28 -5.90 -4.92 -19.58
N GLY A 29 -5.14 -4.21 -20.41
CA GLY A 29 -5.39 -2.80 -20.73
C GLY A 29 -5.18 -1.82 -19.57
N LYS A 30 -4.49 -2.24 -18.49
CA LYS A 30 -4.23 -1.37 -17.33
C LYS A 30 -2.84 -0.71 -17.43
N PRO A 31 -2.64 0.50 -16.90
CA PRO A 31 -1.32 1.12 -16.80
C PRO A 31 -0.35 0.27 -15.97
N PHE A 32 0.94 0.34 -16.29
CA PHE A 32 2.00 -0.28 -15.51
C PHE A 32 2.08 0.37 -14.12
N SER A 33 2.21 -0.47 -13.09
CA SER A 33 2.45 -0.06 -11.71
C SER A 33 3.84 -0.48 -11.25
N ILE A 34 4.30 0.05 -10.11
CA ILE A 34 5.48 -0.45 -9.39
C ILE A 34 5.42 -1.98 -9.24
N SER A 35 4.28 -2.54 -8.84
CA SER A 35 4.13 -3.98 -8.65
C SER A 35 4.29 -4.77 -9.95
N SER A 36 3.78 -4.26 -11.08
CA SER A 36 3.99 -4.88 -12.40
C SER A 36 5.47 -4.92 -12.76
N ILE A 37 6.21 -3.82 -12.56
CA ILE A 37 7.64 -3.76 -12.86
C ILE A 37 8.43 -4.70 -11.93
N THR A 38 8.13 -4.70 -10.64
CA THR A 38 8.78 -5.59 -9.67
C THR A 38 8.57 -7.06 -10.02
N TYR A 39 7.35 -7.43 -10.45
CA TYR A 39 7.03 -8.79 -10.90
C TYR A 39 7.82 -9.19 -12.15
N ILE A 40 7.86 -8.31 -13.17
CA ILE A 40 8.61 -8.57 -14.42
C ILE A 40 10.09 -8.82 -14.10
N LEU A 41 10.71 -7.94 -13.30
CA LEU A 41 12.13 -8.05 -12.92
C LEU A 41 12.43 -9.23 -11.97
N ALA A 42 11.43 -9.93 -11.46
CA ALA A 42 11.60 -11.07 -10.57
C ALA A 42 11.31 -12.42 -11.25
N ASN A 43 10.77 -12.42 -12.46
CA ASN A 43 10.29 -13.63 -13.10
C ASN A 43 11.39 -14.31 -13.93
N PRO A 44 11.88 -15.50 -13.54
CA PRO A 44 12.94 -16.20 -14.27
C PRO A 44 12.48 -16.69 -15.65
N PHE A 45 11.20 -16.58 -15.98
CA PHE A 45 10.68 -16.80 -17.33
C PHE A 45 11.44 -16.02 -18.40
N TYR A 46 11.88 -14.80 -18.09
CA TYR A 46 12.60 -13.97 -19.07
C TYR A 46 13.99 -14.49 -19.43
N ILE A 47 14.57 -15.40 -18.65
CA ILE A 47 15.87 -16.06 -18.91
C ILE A 47 15.71 -17.52 -19.34
N GLY A 48 14.54 -17.92 -19.86
CA GLY A 48 14.31 -19.28 -20.34
C GLY A 48 13.90 -20.28 -19.24
N LYS A 49 13.76 -19.86 -17.98
CA LYS A 49 13.47 -20.77 -16.86
C LYS A 49 12.02 -20.71 -16.41
N ILE A 50 11.49 -21.82 -15.89
CA ILE A 50 10.12 -21.92 -15.36
C ILE A 50 10.19 -22.09 -13.84
N GLN A 51 9.40 -21.31 -13.12
CA GLN A 51 9.27 -21.40 -11.66
C GLN A 51 7.95 -22.07 -11.27
N PHE A 52 8.03 -23.15 -10.50
CA PHE A 52 6.90 -23.89 -9.94
C PHE A 52 6.90 -23.84 -8.40
N ALA A 53 5.74 -24.10 -7.79
CA ALA A 53 5.55 -24.16 -6.34
C ALA A 53 6.05 -22.90 -5.59
N LYS A 54 5.82 -21.71 -6.16
CA LYS A 54 6.20 -20.42 -5.54
C LYS A 54 5.52 -20.18 -4.19
N TYR A 55 4.29 -20.67 -4.03
CA TYR A 55 3.51 -20.55 -2.81
C TYR A 55 3.19 -21.95 -2.28
N LYS A 56 3.32 -22.13 -0.96
CA LYS A 56 2.87 -23.33 -0.23
C LYS A 56 1.37 -23.25 0.01
N ASP A 57 0.70 -24.40 0.09
CA ASP A 57 -0.72 -24.53 0.44
C ASP A 57 -1.64 -23.59 -0.37
N TRP A 58 -1.42 -23.51 -1.69
CA TRP A 58 -2.14 -22.55 -2.54
C TRP A 58 -3.67 -22.68 -2.45
N SER A 59 -4.18 -23.91 -2.27
CA SER A 59 -5.60 -24.20 -2.06
C SER A 59 -6.19 -23.46 -0.85
N GLU A 60 -5.46 -23.43 0.26
CA GLU A 60 -5.95 -22.90 1.54
C GLU A 60 -5.55 -21.44 1.74
N LYS A 61 -4.25 -21.13 1.57
CA LYS A 61 -3.67 -19.84 1.95
C LYS A 61 -3.44 -18.91 0.76
N ARG A 62 -3.69 -19.39 -0.46
CA ARG A 62 -3.52 -18.63 -1.71
C ARG A 62 -2.11 -18.03 -1.79
N ARG A 63 -2.00 -16.69 -1.77
CA ARG A 63 -0.71 -15.96 -1.85
C ARG A 63 -0.02 -15.80 -0.49
N LYS A 64 -0.61 -16.28 0.62
CA LYS A 64 -0.01 -16.25 1.95
C LYS A 64 0.78 -17.56 2.15
N GLY A 65 2.11 -17.48 2.13
CA GLY A 65 2.97 -18.68 2.28
C GLY A 65 3.96 -18.78 1.13
N LEU A 66 4.94 -17.87 1.10
CA LEU A 66 6.02 -17.94 0.13
C LEU A 66 6.84 -19.21 0.38
N ASN A 67 7.15 -19.95 -0.67
CA ASN A 67 8.04 -21.10 -0.58
C ASN A 67 9.50 -20.61 -0.62
N ASP A 68 10.29 -20.98 0.38
CA ASP A 68 11.72 -20.65 0.46
C ASP A 68 12.54 -21.34 -0.64
N LYS A 69 12.05 -22.49 -1.14
CA LYS A 69 12.69 -23.30 -2.17
C LYS A 69 11.71 -23.61 -3.31
N PRO A 70 11.35 -22.62 -4.14
CA PRO A 70 10.54 -22.89 -5.33
C PRO A 70 11.36 -23.72 -6.33
N VAL A 71 10.68 -24.63 -7.03
CA VAL A 71 11.33 -25.44 -8.08
C VAL A 71 11.58 -24.55 -9.29
N ILE A 72 12.83 -24.47 -9.75
CA ILE A 72 13.20 -23.75 -10.97
C ILE A 72 13.76 -24.78 -11.94
N ALA A 73 13.15 -24.88 -13.11
CA ALA A 73 13.54 -25.79 -14.18
C ALA A 73 13.82 -25.02 -15.47
N GLU A 74 14.60 -25.62 -16.37
CA GLU A 74 14.79 -25.07 -17.71
C GLU A 74 13.50 -25.19 -18.53
N GLY A 75 13.10 -24.09 -19.16
CA GLY A 75 11.95 -24.03 -20.05
C GLY A 75 12.33 -24.40 -21.47
N LYS A 76 11.31 -24.68 -22.30
CA LYS A 76 11.49 -24.94 -23.74
C LYS A 76 11.53 -23.67 -24.59
N HIS A 77 11.24 -22.51 -23.99
CA HIS A 77 11.16 -21.23 -24.71
C HIS A 77 12.51 -20.53 -24.76
N SER A 78 12.74 -19.78 -25.83
CA SER A 78 13.95 -18.97 -25.97
C SER A 78 13.97 -17.84 -24.93
N PRO A 79 15.12 -17.57 -24.29
CA PRO A 79 15.27 -16.47 -23.36
C PRO A 79 15.07 -15.12 -24.06
N ILE A 80 14.39 -14.20 -23.38
CA ILE A 80 14.18 -12.81 -23.84
C ILE A 80 15.33 -11.91 -23.36
N ILE A 81 15.91 -12.25 -22.21
CA ILE A 81 16.96 -11.51 -21.52
C ILE A 81 18.16 -12.43 -21.34
N ASN A 82 19.37 -11.92 -21.61
CA ASN A 82 20.60 -12.66 -21.38
C ASN A 82 20.93 -12.79 -19.88
N GLN A 83 21.75 -13.78 -19.55
CA GLN A 83 22.11 -14.09 -18.17
C GLN A 83 22.83 -12.90 -17.50
N ASP A 84 23.74 -12.23 -18.20
CA ASP A 84 24.49 -11.07 -17.68
C ASP A 84 23.59 -9.91 -17.23
N LEU A 85 22.58 -9.54 -18.03
CA LEU A 85 21.66 -8.47 -17.68
C LEU A 85 20.75 -8.89 -16.52
N TRP A 86 20.33 -10.15 -16.50
CA TRP A 86 19.55 -10.71 -15.40
C TRP A 86 20.32 -10.63 -14.07
N ASP A 87 21.58 -11.06 -14.06
CA ASP A 87 22.41 -11.10 -12.86
C ASP A 87 22.70 -9.69 -12.34
N LYS A 88 22.99 -8.74 -13.23
CA LYS A 88 23.10 -7.31 -12.89
C LYS A 88 21.84 -6.79 -12.21
N VAL A 89 20.66 -7.14 -12.73
CA VAL A 89 19.37 -6.75 -12.16
C VAL A 89 19.15 -7.39 -10.79
N GLN A 90 19.39 -8.69 -10.63
CA GLN A 90 19.19 -9.38 -9.35
C GLN A 90 20.16 -8.89 -8.28
N MET A 91 21.43 -8.65 -8.63
CA MET A 91 22.43 -8.07 -7.73
C MET A 91 21.97 -6.71 -7.20
N ARG A 92 21.51 -5.82 -8.09
CA ARG A 92 20.97 -4.52 -7.69
C ARG A 92 19.75 -4.66 -6.77
N LYS A 93 18.84 -5.61 -7.06
CA LYS A 93 17.67 -5.85 -6.20
C LYS A 93 18.09 -6.25 -4.79
N LYS A 94 19.09 -7.13 -4.65
CA LYS A 94 19.65 -7.54 -3.36
C LYS A 94 20.27 -6.36 -2.59
N GLN A 95 21.01 -5.50 -3.28
CA GLN A 95 21.57 -4.28 -2.67
C GLN A 95 20.49 -3.31 -2.18
N VAL A 96 19.40 -3.14 -2.96
CA VAL A 96 18.29 -2.26 -2.57
C VAL A 96 17.48 -2.85 -1.41
N SER A 97 17.30 -4.18 -1.35
CA SER A 97 16.55 -4.82 -0.27
C SER A 97 17.27 -4.84 1.08
N GLN A 98 18.61 -4.78 1.07
CA GLN A 98 19.42 -4.71 2.29
C GLN A 98 19.37 -3.33 2.96
N LYS A 99 18.83 -2.31 2.29
CA LYS A 99 18.65 -0.99 2.90
C LYS A 99 17.54 -1.10 3.96
N PRO A 100 17.78 -0.64 5.20
CA PRO A 100 16.78 -0.71 6.26
C PRO A 100 15.48 -0.05 5.79
N GLN A 101 14.40 -0.84 5.80
CA GLN A 101 13.06 -0.31 5.62
C GLN A 101 12.71 0.47 6.89
N VAL A 102 12.72 1.80 6.80
CA VAL A 102 12.19 2.65 7.87
C VAL A 102 10.67 2.50 7.86
N HIS A 103 10.18 1.47 8.54
CA HIS A 103 8.77 1.36 8.91
C HIS A 103 8.51 2.35 10.04
N GLY A 104 8.37 3.63 9.69
CA GLY A 104 7.88 4.61 10.64
C GLY A 104 6.49 4.19 11.09
N LYS A 105 6.26 4.10 12.42
CA LYS A 105 4.94 3.99 13.06
C LYS A 105 4.11 5.27 12.81
N GLY A 106 3.91 5.64 11.56
CA GLY A 106 3.09 6.79 11.18
C GLY A 106 1.63 6.39 11.23
N THR A 107 0.95 6.72 12.33
CA THR A 107 -0.51 6.62 12.43
C THR A 107 -1.14 7.78 11.66
N ASN A 108 -1.21 7.63 10.35
CA ASN A 108 -2.05 8.50 9.53
C ASN A 108 -3.51 8.10 9.75
N LEU A 109 -4.26 8.91 10.49
CA LEU A 109 -5.61 8.62 10.97
C LEU A 109 -6.59 8.27 9.85
N LEU A 110 -6.49 8.95 8.71
CA LEU A 110 -7.42 8.84 7.60
C LEU A 110 -6.97 7.83 6.54
N THR A 111 -6.02 6.96 6.87
CA THR A 111 -5.54 5.91 5.96
C THR A 111 -6.69 4.98 5.59
N GLY A 112 -6.95 4.83 4.29
CA GLY A 112 -8.05 4.00 3.79
C GLY A 112 -9.42 4.70 3.75
N ILE A 113 -9.55 5.89 4.34
CA ILE A 113 -10.79 6.67 4.34
C ILE A 113 -10.73 7.73 3.24
N ILE A 114 -9.61 8.47 3.14
CA ILE A 114 -9.50 9.57 2.18
C ILE A 114 -9.20 9.09 0.75
N HIS A 115 -9.94 9.65 -0.22
CA HIS A 115 -9.86 9.32 -1.63
C HIS A 115 -9.42 10.53 -2.46
N CYS A 116 -8.69 10.25 -3.54
CA CYS A 116 -8.23 11.27 -4.47
C CYS A 116 -9.43 11.85 -5.25
N PRO A 117 -9.64 13.18 -5.24
CA PRO A 117 -10.80 13.78 -5.89
C PRO A 117 -10.78 13.64 -7.43
N GLN A 118 -9.59 13.49 -8.02
CA GLN A 118 -9.43 13.39 -9.48
C GLN A 118 -9.67 11.98 -10.02
N CYS A 119 -9.14 10.95 -9.34
CA CYS A 119 -9.13 9.58 -9.88
C CYS A 119 -9.87 8.55 -9.02
N GLY A 120 -10.46 8.98 -7.90
CA GLY A 120 -11.19 8.12 -6.97
C GLY A 120 -10.35 7.07 -6.24
N ALA A 121 -9.03 7.01 -6.47
CA ALA A 121 -8.18 6.05 -5.78
C ALA A 121 -7.92 6.45 -4.32
N PRO A 122 -7.71 5.49 -3.41
CA PRO A 122 -7.36 5.81 -2.03
C PRO A 122 -6.07 6.63 -1.97
N MET A 123 -5.94 7.49 -0.98
CA MET A 123 -4.72 8.25 -0.74
C MET A 123 -3.82 7.53 0.25
N ALA A 124 -2.51 7.58 0.01
CA ALA A 124 -1.51 6.89 0.80
C ALA A 124 -0.61 7.91 1.52
N ALA A 125 -0.21 7.56 2.74
CA ALA A 125 0.72 8.34 3.55
C ALA A 125 2.02 8.67 2.81
N SER A 126 2.36 9.95 2.75
CA SER A 126 3.62 10.46 2.21
C SER A 126 4.25 11.40 3.24
N ASN A 127 5.59 11.43 3.30
CA ASN A 127 6.32 12.27 4.23
C ASN A 127 7.44 12.98 3.50
N THR A 128 7.66 14.24 3.85
CA THR A 128 8.81 15.03 3.43
C THR A 128 9.53 15.54 4.68
N THR A 129 10.86 15.52 4.69
CA THR A 129 11.65 16.11 5.76
C THR A 129 12.34 17.35 5.21
N ASN A 130 12.02 18.52 5.76
CA ASN A 130 12.65 19.79 5.43
C ASN A 130 13.69 20.12 6.49
N THR A 131 14.82 20.69 6.08
CA THR A 131 15.78 21.30 7.01
C THR A 131 15.44 22.78 7.14
N LEU A 132 15.20 23.24 8.36
CA LEU A 132 14.92 24.63 8.71
C LEU A 132 16.23 25.45 8.69
N LYS A 133 16.11 26.78 8.75
CA LYS A 133 17.26 27.70 8.71
C LYS A 133 18.24 27.49 9.88
N ASP A 134 17.73 27.02 11.00
CA ASP A 134 18.47 26.66 12.23
C ASP A 134 19.11 25.25 12.17
N GLY A 135 19.02 24.55 11.03
CA GLY A 135 19.52 23.20 10.86
C GLY A 135 18.60 22.09 11.39
N THR A 136 17.48 22.42 12.03
CA THR A 136 16.55 21.41 12.56
C THR A 136 15.75 20.73 11.45
N LYS A 137 15.44 19.44 11.64
CA LYS A 137 14.69 18.65 10.64
C LYS A 137 13.21 18.60 10.99
N LYS A 138 12.37 19.21 10.16
CA LYS A 138 10.91 19.17 10.28
C LYS A 138 10.32 18.13 9.33
N ARG A 139 9.69 17.11 9.90
CA ARG A 139 8.92 16.11 9.13
C ARG A 139 7.50 16.61 8.90
N ILE A 140 7.08 16.66 7.63
CA ILE A 140 5.74 17.04 7.21
C ILE A 140 5.04 15.81 6.63
N ARG A 141 3.83 15.52 7.11
CA ARG A 141 2.99 14.40 6.69
C ARG A 141 1.97 14.88 5.66
N TYR A 142 1.73 14.04 4.66
CA TYR A 142 0.74 14.26 3.61
C TYR A 142 -0.07 12.98 3.36
N TYR A 143 -1.28 13.16 2.87
CA TYR A 143 -1.99 12.15 2.10
C TYR A 143 -1.77 12.47 0.62
N SER A 144 -1.37 11.49 -0.18
CA SER A 144 -1.14 11.69 -1.63
C SER A 144 -1.79 10.57 -2.43
N CYS A 145 -2.25 10.88 -3.65
CA CYS A 145 -2.89 9.91 -4.53
C CYS A 145 -2.06 8.63 -4.73
N SER A 146 -2.62 7.47 -4.39
CA SER A 146 -1.93 6.18 -4.55
C SER A 146 -1.65 5.84 -6.02
N ASN A 147 -2.57 6.16 -6.94
CA ASN A 147 -2.36 5.92 -8.38
C ASN A 147 -1.15 6.69 -8.92
N PHE A 148 -1.01 7.99 -8.62
CA PHE A 148 0.18 8.76 -8.98
C PHE A 148 1.46 8.16 -8.40
N ARG A 149 1.43 7.78 -7.11
CA ARG A 149 2.59 7.20 -6.44
C ARG A 149 2.98 5.83 -7.02
N ASN A 150 2.01 5.04 -7.47
CA ASN A 150 2.22 3.68 -7.96
C ASN A 150 2.43 3.58 -9.48
N LYS A 151 1.83 4.47 -10.27
CA LYS A 151 1.77 4.38 -11.74
C LYS A 151 2.33 5.63 -12.44
N GLY A 152 2.51 6.74 -11.72
CA GLY A 152 3.13 7.96 -12.22
C GLY A 152 2.15 9.03 -12.71
N SER A 153 2.71 10.14 -13.21
CA SER A 153 2.00 11.36 -13.59
C SER A 153 1.06 11.19 -14.78
N LYS A 154 1.28 10.18 -15.63
CA LYS A 154 0.36 9.88 -16.74
C LYS A 154 -1.02 9.43 -16.25
N VAL A 155 -1.10 8.80 -15.08
CA VAL A 155 -2.34 8.21 -14.56
C VAL A 155 -3.13 9.18 -13.66
N CYS A 156 -2.42 9.98 -12.85
CA CYS A 156 -3.02 10.98 -11.97
C CYS A 156 -1.92 11.98 -11.54
N SER A 157 -2.26 13.05 -10.84
CA SER A 157 -1.32 13.96 -10.19
C SER A 157 -1.11 13.59 -8.71
N ALA A 158 -0.17 14.26 -8.04
CA ALA A 158 0.12 14.01 -6.63
C ALA A 158 -1.11 14.19 -5.73
N ASN A 159 -1.93 15.21 -6.02
CA ASN A 159 -3.11 15.62 -5.26
C ASN A 159 -2.85 15.54 -3.74
N SER A 160 -1.73 16.09 -3.29
CA SER A 160 -1.28 15.94 -1.91
C SER A 160 -1.97 16.94 -1.00
N VAL A 161 -2.51 16.47 0.13
CA VAL A 161 -3.03 17.32 1.21
C VAL A 161 -2.23 17.10 2.47
N ARG A 162 -1.94 18.18 3.21
CA ARG A 162 -1.27 18.13 4.50
C ARG A 162 -2.11 17.33 5.49
N ALA A 163 -1.49 16.34 6.14
CA ALA A 163 -2.21 15.42 7.01
C ALA A 163 -2.82 16.15 8.21
N ASP A 164 -2.09 17.09 8.81
CA ASP A 164 -2.56 17.86 9.95
C ASP A 164 -3.77 18.74 9.63
N VAL A 165 -3.80 19.35 8.44
CA VAL A 165 -4.93 20.20 8.01
C VAL A 165 -6.20 19.38 7.81
N ILE A 166 -6.10 18.25 7.10
CA ILE A 166 -7.28 17.43 6.81
C ILE A 166 -7.74 16.62 8.02
N GLU A 167 -6.81 16.17 8.88
CA GLU A 167 -7.12 15.49 10.14
C GLU A 167 -7.87 16.44 11.08
N ASP A 168 -7.40 17.69 11.23
CA ASP A 168 -8.09 18.71 12.04
C ASP A 168 -9.50 19.02 11.51
N TYR A 169 -9.64 19.20 10.19
CA TYR A 169 -10.95 19.42 9.57
C TYR A 169 -11.92 18.26 9.84
N VAL A 170 -11.47 17.02 9.60
CA VAL A 170 -12.32 15.83 9.83
C VAL A 170 -12.68 15.71 11.30
N MET A 171 -11.74 15.95 12.22
CA MET A 171 -12.03 15.90 13.65
C MET A 171 -13.07 16.95 14.07
N LYS A 172 -12.98 18.17 13.55
CA LYS A 172 -13.98 19.22 13.81
C LYS A 172 -15.37 18.80 13.33
N GLN A 173 -15.47 18.25 12.13
CA GLN A 173 -16.74 17.76 11.59
C GLN A 173 -17.31 16.59 12.40
N ILE A 174 -16.47 15.67 12.86
CA ILE A 174 -16.90 14.58 13.77
C ILE A 174 -17.46 15.17 15.08
N LEU A 175 -16.76 16.15 15.67
CA LEU A 175 -17.21 16.79 16.91
C LEU A 175 -18.54 17.53 16.75
N GLU A 176 -18.78 18.17 15.61
CA GLU A 176 -20.09 18.79 15.29
C GLU A 176 -21.21 17.75 15.20
N ILE A 177 -20.95 16.61 14.55
CA ILE A 177 -21.94 15.52 14.43
C ILE A 177 -22.25 14.91 15.80
N VAL A 178 -21.23 14.67 16.63
CA VAL A 178 -21.39 14.09 17.98
C VAL A 178 -22.19 15.01 18.90
N LYS A 179 -22.13 16.33 18.70
CA LYS A 179 -22.94 17.30 19.46
C LYS A 179 -24.41 17.31 19.07
N SER A 180 -24.82 16.63 18.00
CA SER A 180 -26.23 16.60 17.61
C SER A 180 -27.05 15.75 18.58
N ASP A 181 -28.17 16.29 19.05
CA ASP A 181 -29.07 15.61 20.00
C ASP A 181 -29.51 14.22 19.51
N LYS A 182 -29.69 14.06 18.19
CA LYS A 182 -30.04 12.77 17.59
C LYS A 182 -28.96 11.71 17.78
N VAL A 183 -27.68 12.07 17.68
CA VAL A 183 -26.57 11.14 17.88
C VAL A 183 -26.42 10.84 19.37
N ILE A 184 -26.51 11.86 20.22
CA ILE A 184 -26.46 11.69 21.69
C ILE A 184 -27.57 10.74 22.14
N GLN A 185 -28.81 10.99 21.74
CA GLN A 185 -29.95 10.13 22.08
C GLN A 185 -29.72 8.69 21.61
N ARG A 186 -29.26 8.48 20.37
CA ARG A 186 -28.96 7.13 19.87
C ARG A 186 -27.88 6.43 20.68
N VAL A 187 -26.79 7.12 21.02
CA VAL A 187 -25.70 6.56 21.83
C VAL A 187 -26.21 6.22 23.23
N VAL A 188 -26.96 7.12 23.87
CA VAL A 188 -27.56 6.88 25.19
C VAL A 188 -28.53 5.69 25.16
N THR A 189 -29.41 5.61 24.16
CA THR A 189 -30.32 4.47 24.00
C THR A 189 -29.57 3.17 23.83
N HIS A 190 -28.52 3.14 23.01
CA HIS A 190 -27.73 1.94 22.77
C HIS A 190 -26.97 1.49 24.02
N VAL A 191 -26.29 2.42 24.71
CA VAL A 191 -25.58 2.15 25.97
C VAL A 191 -26.55 1.67 27.05
N ASN A 192 -27.74 2.27 27.14
CA ASN A 192 -28.76 1.83 28.10
C ASN A 192 -29.35 0.46 27.74
N GLN A 193 -29.40 0.08 26.46
CA GLN A 193 -29.81 -1.26 26.03
C GLN A 193 -28.74 -2.32 26.33
N GLU A 194 -27.45 -1.99 26.13
CA GLU A 194 -26.34 -2.89 26.48
C GLU A 194 -26.14 -3.02 27.99
N ASN A 195 -26.43 -1.96 28.76
CA ASN A 195 -26.36 -1.94 30.22
C ASN A 195 -27.64 -2.39 30.93
N GLN A 196 -28.67 -2.86 30.20
CA GLN A 196 -29.72 -3.67 30.81
C GLN A 196 -29.13 -5.03 31.19
N VAL A 197 -28.36 -5.02 32.28
CA VAL A 197 -28.01 -6.23 33.02
C VAL A 197 -29.32 -6.87 33.46
N ASP A 198 -29.44 -8.15 33.17
CA ASP A 198 -30.59 -9.00 33.43
C ASP A 198 -30.96 -8.95 34.93
N GLY A 199 -31.88 -8.05 35.29
CA GLY A 199 -32.33 -7.86 36.68
C GLY A 199 -32.98 -9.12 37.27
N ALA A 200 -33.32 -10.09 36.42
CA ALA A 200 -33.77 -11.42 36.82
C ALA A 200 -32.71 -12.15 37.68
N ALA A 201 -31.42 -11.94 37.45
CA ALA A 201 -30.35 -12.54 38.25
C ALA A 201 -30.19 -11.87 39.64
N LEU A 202 -30.51 -10.58 39.76
CA LEU A 202 -30.40 -9.82 41.02
C LEU A 202 -31.59 -10.04 41.96
N HIS A 203 -32.78 -10.39 41.43
CA HIS A 203 -33.96 -10.67 42.25
C HIS A 203 -33.98 -12.08 42.85
N HIS A 204 -33.19 -13.03 42.33
CA HIS A 204 -33.08 -14.37 42.93
C HIS A 204 -32.33 -14.34 44.28
N ASP A 205 -31.33 -13.47 44.43
CA ASP A 205 -30.49 -13.38 45.64
C ASP A 205 -31.12 -12.58 46.79
N ILE A 206 -32.16 -11.78 46.54
CA ILE A 206 -32.86 -10.99 47.57
C ILE A 206 -34.03 -11.78 48.17
N ALA A 207 -34.60 -12.76 47.45
CA ALA A 207 -35.71 -13.57 47.94
C ALA A 207 -35.30 -14.74 48.87
N TYR A 208 -33.99 -14.96 49.08
CA TYR A 208 -33.44 -16.02 49.92
C TYR A 208 -32.61 -15.51 51.13
N LYS A 209 -32.80 -14.25 51.52
CA LYS A 209 -32.39 -13.71 52.83
C LYS A 209 -33.62 -13.38 53.66
#